data_AF-A0A5A9EQG9-F1
#
_entry.id   AF-A0A5A9EQG9-F1
#
_cell.length_a   1.000
_cell.length_b   1.000
_cell.length_c   1.000
_cell.angle_alpha   90.00
_cell.angle_beta   90.00
_cell.angle_gamma   90.00
#
_symmetry.space_group_name_H-M   'P 1'
#
loop_
_entity.id
_entity.type
_entity.pdbx_description
1 polymer ?
#
loop_
_entity_poly.entity_id
_entity_poly.type
_entity_poly.pdbx_seq_one_letter_code
_entity_poly.pdbx_strand_id
1 'polypeptide(L)'
;MPNPREVLELIERMRCISNDGERRALVDRLGAADRPTVLSFLNAHGLNVCMGSDEALAAFGASDVLLRDGIGLQAVMPVLGMPAGLNMNGTDFIPLLLKSLTPRTVAIYGTATPWLDRARVVLEASTPHRYADLQHGFHPVEHYIAQARSTRPDVILLAMGMPRQEQVAAELKRALDHPVLIVNGGAIVDFLAGRFKRAPEAVQRSGLEWAFRLAQEPRRLFRRYCIGAFGFAWSTLRLRRAASLRTRETGAAAPDPTRIPPSPIRRSPIQKEL
;
A
#
# COMPACT_ATOMS: atom_id res chain seq x y z
N MET A 1 15.91 -14.55 7.79
CA MET A 1 15.42 -13.46 8.67
C MET A 1 16.10 -12.20 8.16
N PRO A 2 15.35 -11.29 7.53
CA PRO A 2 15.88 -10.16 6.78
C PRO A 2 16.87 -9.30 7.53
N ASN A 3 17.85 -8.78 6.80
CA ASN A 3 18.74 -7.76 7.30
C ASN A 3 17.95 -6.45 7.49
N PRO A 4 17.95 -5.82 8.68
CA PRO A 4 17.27 -4.54 8.87
C PRO A 4 17.70 -3.45 7.89
N ARG A 5 18.91 -3.53 7.30
CA ARG A 5 19.36 -2.62 6.24
C ARG A 5 18.52 -2.76 4.98
N GLU A 6 18.21 -3.97 4.54
CA GLU A 6 17.40 -4.22 3.34
C GLU A 6 15.94 -3.77 3.54
N VAL A 7 15.42 -3.94 4.76
CA VAL A 7 14.09 -3.41 5.11
C VAL A 7 14.09 -1.89 5.17
N LEU A 8 15.18 -1.27 5.63
CA LEU A 8 15.35 0.18 5.60
C LEU A 8 15.38 0.68 4.14
N GLU A 9 16.07 0.00 3.23
CA GLU A 9 16.08 0.32 1.80
C GLU A 9 14.67 0.24 1.18
N LEU A 10 13.85 -0.74 1.59
CA LEU A 10 12.44 -0.80 1.20
C LEU A 10 11.67 0.43 1.69
N ILE A 11 11.88 0.85 2.93
CA ILE A 11 11.25 2.04 3.51
C ILE A 11 11.67 3.31 2.77
N GLU A 12 12.96 3.44 2.43
CA GLU A 12 13.50 4.57 1.66
C GLU A 12 12.91 4.67 0.26
N ARG A 13 12.57 3.53 -0.35
CA ARG A 13 11.87 3.47 -1.65
C ARG A 13 10.40 3.86 -1.57
N MET A 14 9.80 3.96 -0.38
CA MET A 14 8.42 4.41 -0.27
C MET A 14 8.27 5.83 -0.80
N ARG A 15 7.23 6.04 -1.61
CA ARG A 15 6.93 7.36 -2.12
C ARG A 15 6.23 8.19 -1.03
N CYS A 16 6.92 9.19 -0.52
CA CYS A 16 6.31 10.21 0.32
C CYS A 16 5.41 11.11 -0.53
N ILE A 17 4.11 11.17 -0.20
CA ILE A 17 3.14 12.07 -0.82
C ILE A 17 2.85 13.16 0.20
N SER A 18 3.28 14.39 -0.07
CA SER A 18 3.28 15.48 0.91
C SER A 18 1.99 16.31 0.88
N ASN A 19 1.29 16.32 -0.26
CA ASN A 19 0.12 17.16 -0.48
C ASN A 19 -0.81 16.58 -1.55
N ASP A 20 -1.99 17.20 -1.69
CA ASP A 20 -3.03 16.76 -2.64
C ASP A 20 -2.64 16.97 -4.12
N GLY A 21 -1.71 17.87 -4.42
CA GLY A 21 -1.15 18.01 -5.77
C GLY A 21 -0.34 16.78 -6.17
N GLU A 22 0.55 16.32 -5.30
CA GLU A 22 1.33 15.10 -5.50
C GLU A 22 0.44 13.85 -5.54
N ARG A 23 -0.63 13.81 -4.73
CA ARG A 23 -1.63 12.73 -4.78
C ARG A 23 -2.32 12.67 -6.15
N ARG A 24 -2.75 13.82 -6.69
CA ARG A 24 -3.36 13.87 -8.04
C ARG A 24 -2.38 13.44 -9.12
N ALA A 25 -1.16 13.97 -9.10
CA ALA A 25 -0.12 13.56 -10.05
C ALA A 25 0.21 12.05 -9.96
N LEU A 26 0.10 11.45 -8.77
CA LEU A 26 0.23 10.00 -8.63
C LEU A 26 -0.93 9.26 -9.31
N VAL A 27 -2.18 9.71 -9.13
CA VAL A 27 -3.35 9.12 -9.77
C VAL A 27 -3.22 9.19 -11.29
N ASP A 28 -2.86 10.35 -11.84
CA ASP A 28 -2.67 10.53 -13.29
C ASP A 28 -1.61 9.56 -13.84
N ARG A 29 -0.47 9.44 -13.14
CA ARG A 29 0.60 8.51 -13.52
C ARG A 29 0.17 7.05 -13.45
N LEU A 30 -0.60 6.65 -12.43
CA LEU A 30 -1.11 5.29 -12.31
C LEU A 30 -2.15 4.98 -13.40
N GLY A 31 -2.97 5.97 -13.76
CA GLY A 31 -3.96 5.85 -14.84
C GLY A 31 -3.36 5.81 -16.24
N ALA A 32 -2.13 6.30 -16.41
CA ALA A 32 -1.38 6.28 -17.66
C ALA A 32 -0.30 5.19 -17.70
N ALA A 33 -0.38 4.15 -16.86
CA ALA A 33 0.57 3.04 -16.87
C ALA A 33 0.59 2.34 -18.24
N ASP A 34 1.78 2.22 -18.83
CA ASP A 34 2.06 1.63 -20.15
C ASP A 34 2.67 0.23 -20.07
N ARG A 35 2.83 -0.28 -18.85
CA ARG A 35 3.40 -1.59 -18.51
C ARG A 35 2.76 -2.14 -17.26
N PRO A 36 2.91 -3.44 -16.94
CA PRO A 36 2.53 -3.98 -15.64
C PRO A 36 3.14 -3.14 -14.51
N THR A 37 2.26 -2.55 -13.70
CA THR A 37 2.62 -1.61 -12.64
C THR A 37 1.95 -2.03 -11.35
N VAL A 38 2.74 -2.26 -10.30
CA VAL A 38 2.24 -2.70 -8.99
C VAL A 38 2.21 -1.54 -8.00
N LEU A 39 1.03 -1.29 -7.44
CA LEU A 39 0.76 -0.37 -6.34
C LEU A 39 0.55 -1.15 -5.05
N SER A 40 1.38 -0.85 -4.04
CA SER A 40 1.36 -1.48 -2.73
C SER A 40 1.34 -0.46 -1.59
N PHE A 41 0.95 -0.94 -0.40
CA PHE A 41 0.85 -0.12 0.80
C PHE A 41 1.60 -0.80 1.94
N LEU A 42 2.55 -0.10 2.55
CA LEU A 42 3.27 -0.58 3.72
C LEU A 42 2.63 -0.02 4.99
N ASN A 43 2.10 -0.92 5.82
CA ASN A 43 1.62 -0.62 7.17
C ASN A 43 2.44 -1.39 8.22
N ALA A 44 2.13 -1.18 9.51
CA ALA A 44 2.92 -1.73 10.61
C ALA A 44 3.03 -3.26 10.58
N HIS A 45 1.97 -3.93 10.11
CA HIS A 45 2.00 -5.38 9.96
C HIS A 45 2.84 -5.81 8.76
N GLY A 46 2.71 -5.13 7.62
CA GLY A 46 3.57 -5.35 6.46
C GLY A 46 5.05 -5.20 6.83
N LEU A 47 5.40 -4.20 7.65
CA LEU A 47 6.76 -4.04 8.15
C LEU A 47 7.24 -5.24 8.97
N ASN A 48 6.43 -5.71 9.93
CA ASN A 48 6.77 -6.89 10.73
C ASN A 48 6.94 -8.15 9.86
N VAL A 49 6.09 -8.31 8.85
CA VAL A 49 6.17 -9.42 7.90
C VAL A 49 7.48 -9.32 7.10
N CYS A 50 7.85 -8.13 6.61
CA CYS A 50 9.12 -7.88 5.94
C CYS A 50 10.34 -8.02 6.84
N MET A 51 10.21 -7.89 8.16
CA MET A 51 11.31 -8.12 9.12
C MET A 51 11.46 -9.59 9.50
N GLY A 52 10.45 -10.42 9.19
CA GLY A 52 10.42 -11.84 9.50
C GLY A 52 10.67 -12.76 8.30
N SER A 53 10.49 -12.28 7.07
CA SER A 53 10.57 -13.11 5.84
C SER A 53 11.26 -12.37 4.69
N ASP A 54 12.32 -12.99 4.17
CA ASP A 54 13.07 -12.53 2.99
C ASP A 54 12.19 -12.56 1.74
N GLU A 55 11.34 -13.58 1.63
CA GLU A 55 10.37 -13.71 0.55
C GLU A 55 9.35 -12.57 0.56
N ALA A 56 8.84 -12.20 1.74
CA ALA A 56 7.92 -11.09 1.85
C ALA A 56 8.60 -9.74 1.53
N LEU A 57 9.82 -9.54 2.01
CA LEU A 57 10.62 -8.36 1.68
C LEU A 57 10.83 -8.24 0.17
N ALA A 58 11.18 -9.33 -0.50
CA ALA A 58 11.32 -9.38 -1.96
C ALA A 58 9.99 -9.05 -2.68
N ALA A 59 8.87 -9.60 -2.21
CA ALA A 59 7.55 -9.35 -2.77
C ALA A 59 7.13 -7.88 -2.65
N PHE A 60 7.33 -7.24 -1.49
CA PHE A 60 7.11 -5.80 -1.33
C PHE A 60 8.07 -4.99 -2.21
N GLY A 61 9.35 -5.40 -2.29
CA GLY A 61 10.38 -4.76 -3.11
C GLY A 61 10.12 -4.82 -4.62
N ALA A 62 9.30 -5.74 -5.09
CA ALA A 62 8.86 -5.84 -6.49
C ALA A 62 7.84 -4.76 -6.90
N SER A 63 7.26 -4.04 -5.92
CA SER A 63 6.28 -2.98 -6.16
C SER A 63 6.91 -1.78 -6.89
N ASP A 64 6.21 -1.21 -7.87
CA ASP A 64 6.62 0.01 -8.57
C ASP A 64 6.32 1.26 -7.75
N VAL A 65 5.19 1.23 -7.04
CA VAL A 65 4.78 2.30 -6.13
C VAL A 65 4.47 1.68 -4.78
N LEU A 66 5.23 2.07 -3.76
CA LEU A 66 4.97 1.69 -2.37
C LEU A 66 4.58 2.94 -1.58
N LEU A 67 3.39 2.92 -0.98
CA LEU A 67 2.84 4.04 -0.23
C LEU A 67 2.77 3.73 1.26
N ARG A 68 2.85 4.78 2.09
CA ARG A 68 2.65 4.65 3.53
C ARG A 68 1.18 4.45 3.86
N ASP A 69 0.89 3.45 4.69
CA ASP A 69 -0.44 3.20 5.24
C ASP A 69 -0.42 3.18 6.78
N GLY A 70 -1.24 4.06 7.37
CA GLY A 70 -1.60 4.03 8.78
C GLY A 70 -0.63 4.71 9.73
N ILE A 71 -1.10 4.87 10.97
CA ILE A 71 -0.41 5.60 12.04
C ILE A 71 0.89 4.94 12.50
N GLY A 72 1.00 3.61 12.37
CA GLY A 72 2.19 2.89 12.83
C GLY A 72 3.43 3.32 12.05
N LEU A 73 3.35 3.36 10.72
CA LEU A 73 4.45 3.88 9.91
C LEU A 73 4.62 5.38 10.12
N GLN A 74 3.55 6.15 10.27
CA GLN A 74 3.63 7.59 10.57
C GLN A 74 4.53 7.87 11.78
N ALA A 75 4.41 7.07 12.84
CA ALA A 75 5.24 7.20 14.04
C ALA A 75 6.71 6.83 13.81
N VAL A 76 6.99 5.92 12.88
CA VAL A 76 8.36 5.44 12.59
C VAL A 76 9.11 6.36 11.63
N MET A 77 8.43 7.04 10.69
CA MET A 77 9.12 7.88 9.69
C MET A 77 10.07 8.92 10.32
N PRO A 78 9.65 9.73 11.33
CA PRO A 78 10.54 10.71 11.94
C PRO A 78 11.72 10.07 12.70
N VAL A 79 11.51 8.89 13.30
CA VAL A 79 12.57 8.12 13.99
C VAL A 79 13.67 7.69 13.02
N LEU A 80 13.31 7.50 11.75
CA LEU A 80 14.24 7.18 10.66
C LEU A 80 14.76 8.43 9.93
N GLY A 81 14.43 9.64 10.39
CA GLY A 81 14.81 10.90 9.74
C GLY A 81 14.07 11.17 8.43
N MET A 82 12.88 10.59 8.24
CA MET A 82 12.10 10.68 7.01
C MET A 82 10.77 11.42 7.24
N PRO A 83 10.29 12.21 6.26
CA PRO A 83 8.98 12.82 6.35
C PRO A 83 7.87 11.76 6.26
N ALA A 84 6.82 11.90 7.07
CA ALA A 84 5.71 10.96 7.07
C ALA A 84 4.72 11.15 5.91
N GLY A 85 4.57 12.39 5.40
CA GLY A 85 3.59 12.74 4.39
C GLY A 85 2.13 12.40 4.76
N LEU A 86 1.25 12.52 3.77
CA LEU A 86 -0.15 12.13 3.87
C LEU A 86 -0.31 10.64 4.15
N ASN A 87 -1.40 10.29 4.83
CA ASN A 87 -1.76 8.89 5.02
C ASN A 87 -2.42 8.37 3.74
N MET A 88 -1.67 7.61 2.96
CA MET A 88 -2.12 7.04 1.69
C MET A 88 -2.79 5.68 1.92
N ASN A 89 -3.62 5.56 2.96
CA ASN A 89 -4.25 4.30 3.31
C ASN A 89 -5.08 3.74 2.14
N GLY A 90 -5.03 2.43 1.92
CA GLY A 90 -5.72 1.79 0.80
C GLY A 90 -7.25 1.96 0.88
N THR A 91 -7.80 2.08 2.09
CA THR A 91 -9.25 2.25 2.30
C THR A 91 -9.83 3.56 1.77
N ASP A 92 -9.01 4.61 1.66
CA ASP A 92 -9.38 5.90 1.06
C ASP A 92 -8.82 6.06 -0.34
N PHE A 93 -7.56 5.67 -0.53
CA PHE A 93 -6.88 5.93 -1.78
C PHE A 93 -7.37 5.06 -2.93
N ILE A 94 -7.72 3.80 -2.69
CA ILE A 94 -8.18 2.88 -3.76
C ILE A 94 -9.53 3.32 -4.33
N PRO A 95 -10.57 3.63 -3.51
CA PRO A 95 -11.81 4.17 -4.06
C PRO A 95 -11.63 5.50 -4.80
N LEU A 96 -10.75 6.38 -4.30
CA LEU A 96 -10.41 7.63 -4.98
C LEU A 96 -9.77 7.34 -6.34
N LEU A 97 -8.76 6.46 -6.37
CA LEU A 97 -8.07 6.06 -7.59
C LEU A 97 -9.06 5.54 -8.63
N LEU A 98 -9.88 4.53 -8.30
CA LEU A 98 -10.86 3.96 -9.23
C LEU A 98 -11.83 5.03 -9.77
N LYS A 99 -12.35 5.92 -8.91
CA LYS A 99 -13.25 7.00 -9.36
C LYS A 99 -12.58 8.02 -10.29
N SER A 100 -11.27 8.18 -10.19
CA SER A 100 -10.51 9.12 -11.02
C SER A 100 -10.02 8.53 -12.34
N LEU A 101 -10.07 7.20 -12.51
CA LEU A 101 -9.70 6.56 -13.76
C LEU A 101 -10.82 6.69 -14.81
N THR A 102 -10.42 6.79 -16.08
CA THR A 102 -11.33 6.59 -17.21
C THR A 102 -11.95 5.18 -17.17
N PRO A 103 -13.04 4.90 -17.91
CA PRO A 103 -13.62 3.56 -17.97
C PRO A 103 -12.56 2.48 -18.26
N ARG A 104 -12.49 1.46 -17.40
CA ARG A 104 -11.51 0.37 -17.42
C ARG A 104 -12.20 -0.98 -17.29
N THR A 105 -11.57 -2.03 -17.79
CA THR A 105 -11.88 -3.42 -17.43
C THR A 105 -11.10 -3.79 -16.17
N VAL A 106 -11.83 -4.16 -15.12
CA VAL A 106 -11.26 -4.45 -13.79
C VAL A 106 -11.47 -5.92 -13.45
N ALA A 107 -10.42 -6.56 -12.96
CA ALA A 107 -10.48 -7.87 -12.30
C ALA A 107 -10.37 -7.69 -10.78
N ILE A 108 -11.10 -8.50 -10.01
CA ILE A 108 -10.99 -8.55 -8.54
C ILE A 108 -10.59 -9.96 -8.12
N TYR A 109 -9.40 -10.10 -7.53
CA TYR A 109 -8.91 -11.38 -7.03
C TYR A 109 -8.74 -11.32 -5.52
N GLY A 110 -9.56 -12.05 -4.76
CA GLY A 110 -9.49 -12.01 -3.30
C GLY A 110 -10.81 -12.29 -2.61
N THR A 111 -10.84 -12.01 -1.31
CA THR A 111 -11.97 -12.28 -0.40
C THR A 111 -12.56 -13.70 -0.60
N ALA A 112 -13.88 -13.84 -0.46
CA ALA A 112 -14.68 -15.02 -0.70
C ALA A 112 -16.10 -14.61 -1.13
N THR A 113 -16.82 -15.50 -1.78
CA THR A 113 -18.28 -15.40 -1.95
C THR A 113 -18.96 -15.42 -0.56
N PRO A 114 -20.03 -14.63 -0.31
CA PRO A 114 -20.74 -13.73 -1.24
C PRO A 114 -20.19 -12.29 -1.31
N TRP A 115 -19.10 -12.00 -0.60
CA TRP A 115 -18.58 -10.63 -0.47
C TRP A 115 -18.01 -10.11 -1.78
N LEU A 116 -17.40 -10.99 -2.58
CA LEU A 116 -16.91 -10.66 -3.92
C LEU A 116 -18.03 -10.13 -4.82
N ASP A 117 -19.17 -10.82 -4.86
CA ASP A 117 -20.32 -10.42 -5.69
C ASP A 117 -20.96 -9.11 -5.20
N ARG A 118 -21.09 -8.95 -3.88
CA ARG A 118 -21.61 -7.71 -3.28
C ARG A 118 -20.70 -6.52 -3.58
N ALA A 119 -19.39 -6.70 -3.49
CA ALA A 119 -18.44 -5.65 -3.83
C ALA A 119 -18.56 -5.24 -5.30
N ARG A 120 -18.72 -6.20 -6.22
CA ARG A 120 -18.95 -5.90 -7.64
C ARG A 120 -20.14 -4.99 -7.84
N VAL A 121 -21.29 -5.30 -7.23
CA VAL A 121 -22.51 -4.47 -7.35
C VAL A 121 -22.26 -3.04 -6.85
N VAL A 122 -21.62 -2.88 -5.69
CA VAL A 122 -21.30 -1.56 -5.12
C VAL A 122 -20.33 -0.77 -6.01
N LEU A 123 -19.34 -1.46 -6.56
CA LEU A 123 -18.32 -0.86 -7.41
C LEU A 123 -18.86 -0.45 -8.78
N GLU A 124 -19.66 -1.30 -9.43
CA GLU A 124 -20.37 -0.97 -10.68
C GLU A 124 -21.30 0.22 -10.50
N ALA A 125 -21.97 0.33 -9.35
CA ALA A 125 -22.86 1.46 -9.06
C ALA A 125 -22.11 2.77 -8.78
N SER A 126 -20.82 2.73 -8.44
CA SER A 126 -20.06 3.89 -7.95
C SER A 126 -18.82 4.26 -8.78
N THR A 127 -18.54 3.52 -9.84
CA THR A 127 -17.40 3.73 -10.74
C THR A 127 -17.81 3.44 -12.19
N PRO A 128 -17.15 4.05 -13.20
CA PRO A 128 -17.50 3.85 -14.61
C PRO A 128 -16.87 2.58 -15.21
N HIS A 129 -16.45 1.64 -14.37
CA HIS A 129 -15.65 0.48 -14.77
C HIS A 129 -16.50 -0.76 -15.01
N ARG A 130 -15.99 -1.65 -15.85
CA ARG A 130 -16.56 -2.99 -16.05
C ARG A 130 -15.76 -4.00 -15.25
N TYR A 131 -16.42 -4.70 -14.32
CA TYR A 131 -15.80 -5.70 -13.47
C TYR A 131 -15.97 -7.09 -14.10
N ALA A 132 -15.02 -7.48 -14.95
CA ALA A 132 -15.18 -8.60 -15.88
C ALA A 132 -14.70 -9.96 -15.33
N ASP A 133 -13.94 -9.97 -14.25
CA ASP A 133 -13.29 -11.17 -13.74
C ASP A 133 -13.22 -11.15 -12.21
N LEU A 134 -13.85 -12.14 -11.57
CA LEU A 134 -13.97 -12.26 -10.12
C LEU A 134 -13.44 -13.62 -9.69
N GLN A 135 -12.36 -13.63 -8.91
CA GLN A 135 -11.76 -14.86 -8.39
C GLN A 135 -11.61 -14.79 -6.87
N HIS A 136 -11.98 -15.85 -6.15
CA HIS A 136 -11.81 -15.87 -4.69
C HIS A 136 -10.32 -15.98 -4.32
N GLY A 137 -9.95 -15.56 -3.11
CA GLY A 137 -8.54 -15.39 -2.71
C GLY A 137 -7.71 -16.66 -2.45
N PHE A 138 -8.32 -17.85 -2.55
CA PHE A 138 -7.71 -19.12 -2.16
C PHE A 138 -7.13 -19.95 -3.31
N HIS A 139 -7.25 -19.51 -4.56
CA HIS A 139 -6.63 -20.19 -5.69
C HIS A 139 -5.10 -20.08 -5.69
N PRO A 140 -4.39 -21.05 -6.29
CA PRO A 140 -2.96 -20.94 -6.53
C PRO A 140 -2.64 -19.79 -7.51
N VAL A 141 -1.39 -19.31 -7.53
CA VAL A 141 -1.03 -18.09 -8.27
C VAL A 141 -1.19 -18.24 -9.78
N GLU A 142 -0.94 -19.43 -10.29
CA GLU A 142 -1.04 -19.82 -11.69
C GLU A 142 -2.46 -19.64 -12.21
N HIS A 143 -3.47 -19.84 -11.35
CA HIS A 143 -4.87 -19.58 -11.70
C HIS A 143 -5.10 -18.10 -11.99
N TYR A 144 -4.65 -17.19 -11.12
CA TYR A 144 -4.82 -15.75 -11.35
C TYR A 144 -4.08 -15.28 -12.60
N ILE A 145 -2.89 -15.84 -12.87
CA ILE A 145 -2.14 -15.55 -14.10
C ILE A 145 -2.93 -16.01 -15.33
N ALA A 146 -3.47 -17.22 -15.31
CA ALA A 146 -4.26 -17.76 -16.42
C ALA A 146 -5.52 -16.91 -16.68
N GLN A 147 -6.23 -16.53 -15.61
CA GLN A 147 -7.40 -15.66 -15.71
C GLN A 147 -7.03 -14.28 -16.26
N ALA A 148 -6.01 -13.62 -15.71
CA ALA A 148 -5.58 -12.29 -16.16
C ALA A 148 -5.07 -12.28 -17.61
N ARG A 149 -4.45 -13.38 -18.10
CA ARG A 149 -4.06 -13.52 -19.51
C ARG A 149 -5.26 -13.66 -20.43
N SER A 150 -6.30 -14.36 -19.99
CA SER A 150 -7.53 -14.56 -20.74
C SER A 150 -8.36 -13.27 -20.80
N THR A 151 -8.55 -12.63 -19.65
CA THR A 151 -9.46 -11.48 -19.51
C THR A 151 -8.79 -10.14 -19.85
N ARG A 152 -7.46 -10.10 -19.85
CA ARG A 152 -6.60 -8.93 -20.14
C ARG A 152 -7.14 -7.63 -19.50
N PRO A 153 -7.30 -7.61 -18.16
CA PRO A 153 -7.85 -6.44 -17.48
C PRO A 153 -6.86 -5.26 -17.53
N ASP A 154 -7.40 -4.05 -17.52
CA ASP A 154 -6.63 -2.81 -17.34
C ASP A 154 -6.18 -2.63 -15.88
N VAL A 155 -6.99 -3.13 -14.93
CA VAL A 155 -6.74 -3.04 -13.49
C VAL A 155 -7.00 -4.38 -12.83
N ILE A 156 -6.09 -4.83 -11.98
CA ILE A 156 -6.29 -5.99 -11.10
C ILE A 156 -6.31 -5.50 -9.65
N LEU A 157 -7.46 -5.58 -9.00
CA LEU A 157 -7.60 -5.29 -7.57
C LEU A 157 -7.42 -6.58 -6.76
N LEU A 158 -6.27 -6.71 -6.11
CA LEU A 158 -5.97 -7.82 -5.21
C LEU A 158 -6.55 -7.55 -3.82
N ALA A 159 -7.41 -8.43 -3.33
CA ALA A 159 -8.08 -8.30 -2.05
C ALA A 159 -7.76 -9.49 -1.13
N MET A 160 -6.46 -9.69 -0.89
CA MET A 160 -5.94 -10.79 -0.07
C MET A 160 -5.13 -10.26 1.11
N GLY A 161 -4.79 -11.12 2.07
CA GLY A 161 -3.90 -10.73 3.17
C GLY A 161 -2.45 -10.54 2.71
N MET A 162 -1.69 -9.76 3.49
CA MET A 162 -0.23 -9.68 3.37
C MET A 162 0.42 -10.94 3.96
N PRO A 163 1.49 -11.51 3.38
CA PRO A 163 2.19 -11.06 2.15
C PRO A 163 1.66 -11.67 0.85
N ARG A 164 0.55 -12.44 0.90
CA ARG A 164 0.05 -13.20 -0.27
C ARG A 164 -0.26 -12.31 -1.46
N GLN A 165 -0.93 -11.17 -1.24
CA GLN A 165 -1.23 -10.25 -2.34
C GLN A 165 0.05 -9.69 -2.98
N GLU A 166 1.08 -9.37 -2.19
CA GLU A 166 2.36 -8.88 -2.71
C GLU A 166 3.08 -9.95 -3.55
N GLN A 167 3.04 -11.21 -3.09
CA GLN A 167 3.59 -12.35 -3.85
C GLN A 167 2.83 -12.54 -5.17
N VAL A 168 1.50 -12.59 -5.13
CA VAL A 168 0.66 -12.71 -6.34
C VAL A 168 0.89 -11.53 -7.29
N ALA A 169 1.01 -10.31 -6.77
CA ALA A 169 1.28 -9.12 -7.58
C ALA A 169 2.64 -9.21 -8.29
N ALA A 170 3.68 -9.71 -7.62
CA ALA A 170 5.00 -9.89 -8.22
C ALA A 170 4.97 -10.92 -9.36
N GLU A 171 4.26 -12.02 -9.17
CA GLU A 171 4.09 -13.07 -10.18
C GLU A 171 3.25 -12.57 -11.38
N LEU A 172 2.14 -11.89 -11.14
CA LEU A 172 1.33 -11.26 -12.19
C LEU A 172 2.14 -10.25 -13.00
N LYS A 173 2.87 -9.36 -12.32
CA LYS A 173 3.73 -8.36 -12.97
C LYS A 173 4.77 -9.00 -13.91
N ARG A 174 5.32 -10.16 -13.52
CA ARG A 174 6.31 -10.88 -14.34
C ARG A 174 5.67 -11.63 -15.50
N ALA A 175 4.44 -12.13 -15.32
CA ALA A 175 3.79 -13.03 -16.27
C ALA A 175 2.93 -12.32 -17.33
N LEU A 176 2.50 -11.08 -17.06
CA LEU A 176 1.67 -10.29 -17.96
C LEU A 176 2.53 -9.41 -18.88
N ASP A 177 2.11 -9.30 -20.13
CA ASP A 177 2.84 -8.63 -21.21
C ASP A 177 2.15 -7.34 -21.69
N HIS A 178 1.11 -6.91 -20.98
CA HIS A 178 0.28 -5.78 -21.37
C HIS A 178 0.18 -4.73 -20.27
N PRO A 179 -0.17 -3.48 -20.61
CA PRO A 179 -0.39 -2.44 -19.61
C PRO A 179 -1.50 -2.85 -18.64
N VAL A 180 -1.14 -2.95 -17.36
CA VAL A 180 -2.09 -3.33 -16.29
C VAL A 180 -1.65 -2.72 -14.96
N LEU A 181 -2.59 -2.10 -14.27
CA LEU A 181 -2.38 -1.60 -12.91
C LEU A 181 -2.81 -2.65 -11.89
N ILE A 182 -1.86 -3.21 -11.15
CA ILE A 182 -2.11 -4.21 -10.11
C ILE A 182 -2.10 -3.49 -8.75
N VAL A 183 -3.22 -3.53 -8.02
CA VAL A 183 -3.42 -2.80 -6.77
C VAL A 183 -3.58 -3.78 -5.61
N ASN A 184 -2.66 -3.75 -4.65
CA ASN A 184 -2.72 -4.53 -3.42
C ASN A 184 -3.67 -3.87 -2.40
N GLY A 185 -4.94 -4.27 -2.43
CA GLY A 185 -6.02 -3.62 -1.69
C GLY A 185 -6.37 -4.18 -0.32
N GLY A 186 -5.80 -5.32 0.09
CA GLY A 186 -6.07 -5.91 1.38
C GLY A 186 -7.56 -6.23 1.56
N ALA A 187 -8.14 -5.68 2.64
CA ALA A 187 -9.56 -5.90 2.97
C ALA A 187 -10.53 -4.91 2.28
N ILE A 188 -10.09 -4.10 1.31
CA ILE A 188 -10.93 -3.06 0.70
C ILE A 188 -12.23 -3.62 0.10
N VAL A 189 -12.15 -4.76 -0.56
CA VAL A 189 -13.33 -5.43 -1.15
C VAL A 189 -14.30 -5.89 -0.08
N ASP A 190 -13.82 -6.42 1.05
CA ASP A 190 -14.67 -6.78 2.18
C ASP A 190 -15.38 -5.56 2.79
N PHE A 191 -14.70 -4.41 2.89
CA PHE A 191 -15.31 -3.16 3.35
C PHE A 191 -16.38 -2.65 2.39
N LEU A 192 -16.09 -2.65 1.09
CA LEU A 192 -17.05 -2.23 0.05
C LEU A 192 -18.27 -3.15 0.00
N ALA A 193 -18.08 -4.46 0.23
CA ALA A 193 -19.15 -5.44 0.31
C ALA A 193 -20.01 -5.35 1.59
N GLY A 194 -19.65 -4.45 2.53
CA GLY A 194 -20.32 -4.31 3.81
C GLY A 194 -20.06 -5.46 4.79
N ARG A 195 -19.02 -6.27 4.57
CA ARG A 195 -18.63 -7.35 5.50
C ARG A 195 -18.15 -6.79 6.83
N PHE A 196 -17.39 -5.71 6.75
CA PHE A 196 -16.86 -4.99 7.89
C PHE A 196 -17.35 -3.55 7.83
N LYS A 197 -17.80 -3.03 8.97
CA LYS A 197 -18.14 -1.62 9.08
C LYS A 197 -16.86 -0.83 9.17
N ARG A 198 -16.79 0.31 8.49
CA ARG A 198 -15.71 1.26 8.71
C ARG A 198 -15.92 1.96 10.06
N ALA A 199 -14.83 2.36 10.70
CA ALA A 199 -14.93 3.14 11.93
C ALA A 199 -15.67 4.47 11.67
N PRO A 200 -16.49 5.00 12.60
CA PRO A 200 -17.05 6.33 12.47
C PRO A 200 -15.96 7.40 12.26
N GLU A 201 -16.27 8.50 11.57
CA GLU A 201 -15.27 9.53 11.25
C GLU A 201 -14.53 10.06 12.48
N ALA A 202 -15.23 10.26 13.60
CA ALA A 202 -14.61 10.70 14.85
C ALA A 202 -13.52 9.71 15.35
N VAL A 203 -13.75 8.41 15.18
CA VAL A 203 -12.81 7.33 15.55
C VAL A 203 -11.65 7.23 14.56
N GLN A 204 -11.90 7.50 13.28
CA GLN A 204 -10.83 7.58 12.28
C GLN A 204 -9.93 8.79 12.55
N ARG A 205 -10.51 9.96 12.82
CA ARG A 205 -9.78 11.22 13.09
C ARG A 205 -8.97 11.16 14.39
N SER A 206 -9.40 10.36 15.37
CA SER A 206 -8.63 10.11 16.60
C SER A 206 -7.52 9.07 16.43
N GLY A 207 -7.37 8.46 15.26
CA GLY A 207 -6.38 7.41 14.99
C GLY A 207 -6.72 6.06 15.66
N LEU A 208 -7.92 5.89 16.22
CA LEU A 208 -8.35 4.67 16.91
C LEU A 208 -9.05 3.66 15.99
N GLU A 209 -8.99 3.86 14.67
CA GLU A 209 -9.59 2.93 13.71
C GLU A 209 -9.05 1.49 13.87
N TRP A 210 -7.78 1.32 14.21
CA TRP A 210 -7.21 -0.01 14.48
C TRP A 210 -7.92 -0.72 15.64
N ALA A 211 -8.31 0.02 16.68
CA ALA A 211 -9.01 -0.53 17.84
C ALA A 211 -10.45 -0.91 17.47
N PHE A 212 -11.11 -0.08 16.66
CA PHE A 212 -12.42 -0.40 16.10
C PHE A 212 -12.39 -1.64 15.20
N ARG A 213 -11.34 -1.80 14.38
CA ARG A 213 -11.15 -3.01 13.57
C ARG A 213 -10.90 -4.24 14.45
N LEU A 214 -10.07 -4.11 15.49
CA LEU A 214 -9.83 -5.20 16.46
C LEU A 214 -11.14 -5.68 17.10
N ALA A 215 -12.03 -4.77 17.46
CA ALA A 215 -13.33 -5.12 18.03
C ALA A 215 -14.23 -5.90 17.06
N GLN A 216 -14.13 -5.64 15.75
CA GLN A 216 -14.89 -6.36 14.73
C GLN A 216 -14.31 -7.75 14.41
N GLU A 217 -12.98 -7.91 14.47
CA GLU A 217 -12.30 -9.16 14.16
C GLU A 217 -11.27 -9.56 15.22
N PRO A 218 -11.70 -9.80 16.48
CA PRO A 218 -10.77 -9.98 17.60
C PRO A 218 -9.85 -11.18 17.38
N ARG A 219 -10.38 -12.33 16.95
CA ARG A 219 -9.56 -13.53 16.71
C ARG A 219 -8.47 -13.32 15.65
N ARG A 220 -8.80 -12.60 14.57
CA ARG A 220 -7.88 -12.36 13.45
C ARG A 220 -6.85 -11.28 13.79
N LEU A 221 -7.30 -10.19 14.40
CA LEU A 221 -6.48 -8.99 14.60
C LEU A 221 -5.77 -8.96 15.95
N PHE A 222 -6.18 -9.75 16.95
CA PHE A 222 -5.52 -9.79 18.26
C PHE A 222 -4.05 -10.17 18.13
N ARG A 223 -3.73 -11.25 17.40
CA ARG A 223 -2.34 -11.63 17.16
C ARG A 223 -1.57 -10.54 16.41
N ARG A 224 -2.23 -9.90 15.43
CA ARG A 224 -1.64 -8.82 14.63
C ARG A 224 -1.34 -7.56 15.44
N TYR A 225 -2.16 -7.22 16.43
CA TYR A 225 -2.00 -5.98 17.20
C TYR A 225 -1.34 -6.19 18.55
N CYS A 226 -1.74 -7.18 19.35
CA CYS A 226 -1.17 -7.38 20.67
C CYS A 226 0.24 -7.96 20.60
N ILE A 227 0.45 -9.03 19.83
CA ILE A 227 1.79 -9.61 19.65
C ILE A 227 2.58 -8.78 18.61
N GLY A 228 1.91 -8.35 17.54
CA GLY A 228 2.55 -7.54 16.51
C GLY A 228 3.00 -6.15 16.98
N ALA A 229 2.39 -5.53 18.00
CA ALA A 229 2.89 -4.27 18.54
C ALA A 229 4.29 -4.42 19.15
N PHE A 230 4.55 -5.49 19.92
CA PHE A 230 5.89 -5.78 20.44
C PHE A 230 6.87 -6.05 19.29
N GLY A 231 6.47 -6.85 18.30
CA GLY A 231 7.27 -7.09 17.10
C GLY A 231 7.59 -5.81 16.32
N PHE A 232 6.64 -4.87 16.27
CA PHE A 232 6.79 -3.58 15.59
C PHE A 232 7.74 -2.64 16.33
N ALA A 233 7.61 -2.56 17.66
CA ALA A 233 8.55 -1.80 18.50
C ALA A 233 9.98 -2.35 18.36
N TRP A 234 10.14 -3.68 18.39
CA TRP A 234 11.43 -4.33 18.20
C TRP A 234 12.01 -4.07 16.80
N SER A 235 11.18 -4.19 15.76
CA SER A 235 11.56 -3.88 14.38
C SER A 235 12.01 -2.44 14.22
N THR A 236 11.28 -1.50 14.82
CA THR A 236 11.62 -0.07 14.82
C THR A 236 12.98 0.17 15.48
N LEU A 237 13.27 -0.47 16.61
CA LEU A 237 14.57 -0.35 17.27
C LEU A 237 15.71 -0.88 16.38
N ARG A 238 15.51 -2.02 15.72
CA ARG A 238 16.49 -2.60 14.78
C ARG A 238 16.73 -1.68 13.57
N LEU A 239 15.68 -1.09 13.02
CA LEU A 239 15.77 -0.14 11.91
C LEU A 239 16.49 1.14 12.32
N ARG A 240 16.17 1.71 13.48
CA ARG A 240 16.87 2.89 14.01
C ARG A 240 18.37 2.64 14.18
N ARG A 241 18.73 1.46 14.70
CA ARG A 241 20.15 1.05 14.81
C ARG A 241 20.80 0.95 13.44
N ALA A 242 20.15 0.32 12.46
CA ALA A 242 20.66 0.20 11.10
C ALA A 242 20.85 1.58 10.43
N ALA A 243 19.88 2.48 10.57
CA ALA A 243 19.97 3.85 10.06
C ALA A 243 21.15 4.62 10.71
N SER A 244 21.30 4.51 12.04
CA SER A 244 22.40 5.17 12.77
C SER A 244 23.79 4.67 12.33
N LEU A 245 23.93 3.37 12.07
CA LEU A 245 25.18 2.78 11.60
C LEU A 245 25.52 3.26 10.18
N ARG A 246 24.52 3.30 9.29
CA ARG A 246 24.70 3.77 7.91
C ARG A 246 25.14 5.23 7.85
N THR A 247 24.53 6.09 8.66
CA THR A 247 24.93 7.50 8.81
C THR A 247 26.38 7.65 9.27
N ARG A 248 26.83 6.82 10.21
CA ARG A 248 28.24 6.80 10.68
C ARG A 248 29.19 6.33 9.59
N GLU A 249 28.79 5.34 8.79
CA GLU A 249 29.58 4.80 7.67
C GLU A 249 29.73 5.81 6.52
N THR A 250 28.68 6.61 6.22
CA THR A 250 28.69 7.59 5.12
C THR A 250 29.21 8.98 5.49
N GLY A 251 29.55 9.24 6.76
CA GLY A 251 30.01 10.55 7.24
C GLY A 251 28.95 11.66 7.19
N ALA A 252 27.70 11.32 6.85
CA ALA A 252 26.59 12.26 6.91
C ALA A 252 26.26 12.55 8.38
N ALA A 253 26.08 13.82 8.75
CA ALA A 253 25.62 14.16 10.10
C ALA A 253 24.27 13.46 10.38
N ALA A 254 24.10 12.92 11.59
CA ALA A 254 22.83 12.35 12.00
C ALA A 254 21.70 13.37 11.76
N PRO A 255 20.57 12.95 11.16
CA PRO A 255 19.45 13.85 10.95
C PRO A 255 19.01 14.37 12.33
N ASP A 256 19.13 15.68 12.50
CA ASP A 256 18.68 16.36 13.71
C ASP A 256 17.15 16.18 13.82
N PRO A 257 16.66 15.51 14.88
CA PRO A 257 15.24 15.21 15.03
C PRO A 257 14.36 16.47 15.21
N THR A 258 14.98 17.64 15.39
CA THR A 258 14.29 18.93 15.48
C THR A 258 14.29 19.70 14.15
N ARG A 259 15.01 19.22 13.14
CA ARG A 259 15.15 19.90 11.85
C ARG A 259 14.01 19.49 10.92
N ILE A 260 13.04 20.39 10.74
CA ILE A 260 12.04 20.28 9.67
C ILE A 260 12.80 20.40 8.33
N PRO A 261 12.71 19.42 7.42
CA PRO A 261 13.38 19.51 6.13
C PRO A 261 12.84 20.72 5.35
N PRO A 262 13.68 21.46 4.62
CA PRO A 262 13.22 22.59 3.83
C PRO A 262 12.18 22.13 2.82
N SER A 263 11.05 22.85 2.76
CA SER A 263 10.00 22.64 1.77
C SER A 263 10.60 22.72 0.36
N PRO A 264 10.29 21.80 -0.57
CA PRO A 264 10.75 21.88 -1.95
C PRO A 264 9.95 22.95 -2.70
N ILE A 265 10.18 24.22 -2.38
CA ILE A 265 9.74 25.34 -3.20
C ILE A 265 10.86 25.61 -4.20
N ARG A 266 10.79 24.99 -5.38
CA ARG A 266 11.44 25.57 -6.56
C ARG A 266 10.69 26.87 -6.87
N ARG A 267 11.29 28.00 -6.54
CA ARG A 267 10.91 29.28 -7.14
C ARG A 267 11.21 29.20 -8.63
N SER A 268 10.18 29.31 -9.46
CA SER A 268 10.33 29.64 -10.88
C SER A 268 11.00 31.02 -10.97
N PRO A 269 12.07 31.22 -11.76
CA PRO A 269 12.50 32.55 -12.12
C PRO A 269 11.48 33.12 -13.10
N ILE A 270 10.72 34.09 -12.63
CA ILE A 270 10.17 35.14 -13.49
C ILE A 270 11.38 35.79 -14.18
N GLN A 271 11.50 35.61 -15.50
CA GLN A 271 12.22 36.56 -16.33
C GLN A 271 11.19 37.37 -17.11
N LYS A 272 11.10 38.64 -16.70
CA LYS A 272 10.66 39.75 -17.55
C LYS A 272 11.74 40.04 -18.59
N GLU A 273 11.27 40.52 -19.74
CA GLU A 273 11.86 41.50 -20.66
C GLU A 273 11.85 41.08 -22.13
N LEU A 274 11.21 41.99 -22.90
CA LEU A 274 11.00 42.14 -24.34
C LEU A 274 9.91 41.29 -24.99
#